data_AF-J3FIR4-F1
#
_entry.id   AF-J3FIR4-F1
#
_cell.length_a   1.000
_cell.length_b   1.000
_cell.length_c   1.000
_cell.angle_alpha   90.00
_cell.angle_beta   90.00
_cell.angle_gamma   90.00
#
_symmetry.space_group_name_H-M   'P 1'
#
loop_
_entity.id
_entity.type
_entity.pdbx_description
1 polymer ?
#
loop_
_entity_poly.entity_id
_entity_poly.type
_entity_poly.pdbx_seq_one_letter_code
_entity_poly.pdbx_strand_id
1 'polypeptide(L)'
;MDFEFTYTRLARTEASESYVVWLRENGSDSKDRLGFLELHFERRVAHGTLIIERELSSEVLGWIVSKIDDELVNYEREDFIVSVYLGEEVGYYSDVIGEEERSYQKATRGDLNEIHKTISKVIGRQQAAKGKLTEHAICSYFEKLGFQSEIADSHLDAAKVDVVATSTEEVLYVQSKAGVISSSEIRKVVSSVSKISESSDRVVSAVIIAREFPMDAEIRRRSLESEFGVNVMYIQLYQILAASPEYRRALGG
;
A
#
# COMPACT_ATOMS: atom_id res chain seq x y z
N MET A 1 4.08 -11.12 -28.60
CA MET A 1 3.53 -11.99 -27.54
C MET A 1 2.46 -11.21 -26.81
N ASP A 2 1.25 -11.76 -26.70
CA ASP A 2 0.04 -11.08 -26.22
C ASP A 2 -0.26 -11.38 -24.74
N PHE A 3 0.76 -11.24 -23.90
CA PHE A 3 0.65 -11.49 -22.45
C PHE A 3 1.14 -10.27 -21.69
N GLU A 4 0.41 -9.87 -20.65
CA GLU A 4 0.82 -8.83 -19.73
C GLU A 4 1.04 -9.41 -18.34
N PHE A 5 2.28 -9.32 -17.86
CA PHE A 5 2.61 -9.62 -16.48
C PHE A 5 2.48 -8.38 -15.60
N THR A 6 1.85 -8.54 -14.44
CA THR A 6 1.83 -7.51 -13.39
C THR A 6 2.21 -8.11 -12.05
N TYR A 7 2.76 -7.31 -11.16
CA TYR A 7 3.27 -7.76 -9.86
C TYR A 7 2.51 -7.06 -8.73
N THR A 8 2.05 -7.83 -7.75
CA THR A 8 1.52 -7.28 -6.50
C THR A 8 2.51 -7.54 -5.38
N ARG A 9 3.13 -6.49 -4.87
CA ARG A 9 4.08 -6.58 -3.76
C ARG A 9 3.38 -7.02 -2.47
N LEU A 10 3.87 -8.09 -1.86
CA LEU A 10 3.43 -8.62 -0.56
C LEU A 10 4.23 -8.00 0.59
N ALA A 11 5.56 -7.94 0.45
CA ALA A 11 6.46 -7.46 1.47
C ALA A 11 7.67 -6.76 0.85
N ARG A 12 8.29 -5.85 1.63
CA ARG A 12 9.57 -5.21 1.30
C ARG A 12 10.33 -4.93 2.59
N THR A 13 11.61 -5.25 2.55
CA THR A 13 12.64 -4.87 3.53
C THR A 13 13.71 -4.08 2.79
N GLU A 14 14.76 -3.65 3.50
CA GLU A 14 15.91 -2.98 2.88
C GLU A 14 16.64 -3.85 1.85
N ALA A 15 16.63 -5.18 2.02
CA ALA A 15 17.41 -6.11 1.22
C ALA A 15 16.57 -7.21 0.56
N SER A 16 15.23 -7.16 0.64
CA SER A 16 14.38 -8.22 0.07
C SER A 16 12.97 -7.75 -0.25
N GLU A 17 12.36 -8.35 -1.26
CA GLU A 17 10.99 -8.07 -1.69
C GLU A 17 10.26 -9.36 -2.11
N SER A 18 8.96 -9.41 -1.82
CA SER A 18 8.09 -10.55 -2.13
C SER A 18 6.93 -10.10 -2.99
N TYR A 19 6.57 -10.86 -4.01
CA TYR A 19 5.55 -10.50 -4.99
C TYR A 19 4.66 -11.69 -5.35
N VAL A 20 3.38 -11.41 -5.59
CA VAL A 20 2.52 -12.28 -6.40
C VAL A 20 2.65 -11.86 -7.86
N VAL A 21 2.93 -12.81 -8.73
CA VAL A 21 3.03 -12.61 -10.18
C VAL A 21 1.69 -12.96 -10.81
N TRP A 22 1.17 -12.03 -11.61
CA TRP A 22 -0.10 -12.18 -12.32
C TRP A 22 0.14 -12.19 -13.82
N LEU A 23 -0.59 -13.05 -14.52
CA LEU A 23 -0.66 -13.11 -15.97
C LEU A 23 -2.03 -12.62 -16.43
N ARG A 24 -2.04 -11.69 -17.38
CA ARG A 24 -3.22 -11.31 -18.14
C ARG A 24 -3.03 -11.72 -19.60
N GLU A 25 -3.95 -12.50 -20.12
CA GLU A 25 -4.03 -12.80 -21.56
C GLU A 25 -4.81 -11.68 -22.25
N ASN A 26 -4.33 -11.20 -23.41
CA ASN A 26 -5.03 -10.15 -24.14
C ASN A 26 -6.47 -10.58 -24.51
N GLY A 27 -7.44 -9.72 -24.22
CA GLY A 27 -8.86 -10.00 -24.41
C GLY A 27 -9.57 -10.61 -23.20
N SER A 28 -8.86 -10.89 -22.11
CA SER A 28 -9.46 -11.25 -20.82
C SER A 28 -9.39 -10.08 -19.83
N ASP A 29 -10.51 -9.83 -19.14
CA ASP A 29 -10.55 -8.92 -17.99
C ASP A 29 -10.00 -9.58 -16.71
N SER A 30 -9.80 -10.90 -16.70
CA SER A 30 -9.26 -11.63 -15.55
C SER A 30 -7.73 -11.61 -15.53
N LYS A 31 -7.17 -11.37 -14.36
CA LYS A 31 -5.75 -11.61 -14.06
C LYS A 31 -5.62 -12.95 -13.37
N ASP A 32 -4.96 -13.88 -14.03
CA ASP A 32 -4.67 -15.19 -13.48
C ASP A 32 -3.42 -15.13 -12.61
N ARG A 33 -3.42 -15.83 -11.47
CA ARG A 33 -2.18 -16.01 -10.71
C ARG A 33 -1.22 -16.87 -11.55
N LEU A 34 0.00 -16.37 -11.71
CA LEU A 34 1.10 -17.14 -12.27
C LEU A 34 1.91 -17.82 -11.18
N GLY A 35 2.12 -17.14 -10.05
CA GLY A 35 2.79 -17.70 -8.89
C GLY A 35 3.44 -16.61 -8.03
N PHE A 36 4.61 -16.91 -7.45
CA PHE A 36 5.30 -16.08 -6.45
C PHE A 36 6.73 -15.76 -6.86
N LEU A 37 7.16 -14.54 -6.58
CA LEU A 37 8.52 -14.07 -6.79
C LEU A 37 9.08 -13.52 -5.49
N GLU A 38 10.20 -14.10 -5.05
CA GLU A 38 11.01 -13.58 -3.96
C GLU A 38 12.31 -13.01 -4.53
N LEU A 39 12.66 -11.80 -4.13
CA LEU A 39 13.88 -11.11 -4.52
C LEU A 39 14.72 -10.80 -3.27
N HIS A 40 16.01 -11.08 -3.34
CA HIS A 40 16.99 -10.70 -2.34
C HIS A 40 18.09 -9.87 -3.01
N PHE A 41 18.33 -8.68 -2.46
CA PHE A 41 19.25 -7.69 -3.00
C PHE A 41 20.51 -7.64 -2.15
N GLU A 42 21.64 -7.96 -2.77
CA GLU A 42 22.97 -7.71 -2.21
C GLU A 42 23.66 -6.59 -2.99
N ARG A 43 24.80 -6.11 -2.49
CA ARG A 43 25.48 -4.92 -3.06
C ARG A 43 25.81 -5.02 -4.56
N ARG A 44 26.03 -6.23 -5.08
CA ARG A 44 26.45 -6.44 -6.48
C ARG A 44 25.70 -7.58 -7.18
N VAL A 45 24.81 -8.27 -6.47
CA VAL A 45 24.11 -9.45 -6.99
C VAL A 45 22.65 -9.40 -6.52
N ALA A 46 21.73 -9.69 -7.42
CA ALA A 46 20.34 -9.95 -7.09
C ALA A 46 20.07 -11.46 -7.18
N HIS A 47 19.39 -12.00 -6.17
CA HIS A 47 18.89 -13.36 -6.16
C HIS A 47 17.37 -13.35 -6.31
N GLY A 48 16.85 -14.17 -7.21
CA GLY A 48 15.42 -14.36 -7.42
C GLY A 48 15.01 -15.82 -7.24
N THR A 49 13.88 -16.06 -6.60
CA THR A 49 13.16 -17.34 -6.64
C THR A 49 11.79 -17.10 -7.24
N LEU A 50 11.54 -17.65 -8.43
CA LEU A 50 10.26 -17.59 -9.10
C LEU A 50 9.59 -18.97 -9.03
N ILE A 51 8.49 -19.07 -8.31
CA ILE A 51 7.64 -20.26 -8.29
C ILE A 51 6.46 -20.00 -9.20
N ILE A 52 6.32 -20.77 -10.28
CA ILE A 52 5.16 -20.73 -11.18
C ILE A 52 4.24 -21.91 -10.89
N GLU A 53 2.94 -21.73 -11.10
CA GLU A 53 1.90 -22.73 -10.81
C GLU A 53 1.32 -23.38 -12.07
N ARG A 54 1.85 -23.01 -13.23
CA ARG A 54 1.49 -23.60 -14.53
C ARG A 54 2.75 -23.75 -15.38
N GLU A 55 2.74 -24.74 -16.25
CA GLU A 55 3.80 -24.90 -17.23
C GLU A 55 3.79 -23.72 -18.21
N LEU A 56 4.98 -23.17 -18.45
CA LEU A 56 5.24 -22.12 -19.42
C LEU A 56 6.36 -22.55 -20.35
N SER A 57 6.35 -22.06 -21.59
CA SER A 57 7.47 -22.27 -22.50
C SER A 57 8.71 -21.53 -22.02
N SER A 58 9.89 -22.04 -22.35
CA SER A 58 11.17 -21.41 -22.00
C SER A 58 11.30 -19.99 -22.54
N GLU A 59 10.68 -19.69 -23.70
CA GLU A 59 10.65 -18.36 -24.29
C GLU A 59 9.86 -17.36 -23.41
N VAL A 60 8.67 -17.77 -22.94
CA VAL A 60 7.85 -16.96 -22.04
C VAL A 60 8.55 -16.77 -20.69
N LEU A 61 9.18 -17.81 -20.15
CA LEU A 61 9.97 -17.70 -18.93
C LEU A 61 11.14 -16.72 -19.07
N GLY A 62 11.88 -16.79 -20.18
CA GLY A 62 12.96 -15.85 -20.48
C GLY A 62 12.46 -14.40 -20.54
N TRP A 63 11.29 -14.18 -21.14
CA TRP A 63 10.69 -12.85 -21.18
C TRP A 63 10.24 -12.34 -19.80
N ILE A 64 9.63 -13.20 -18.97
CA ILE A 64 9.27 -12.86 -17.59
C ILE A 64 10.51 -12.46 -16.79
N VAL A 65 11.58 -13.25 -16.88
CA VAL A 65 12.84 -12.98 -16.17
C VAL A 65 13.45 -11.66 -16.61
N SER A 66 13.47 -11.38 -17.92
CA SER A 66 13.93 -10.08 -18.44
C SER A 66 13.09 -8.92 -17.90
N LYS A 67 11.77 -9.09 -17.84
CA LYS A 67 10.87 -8.07 -17.32
C LYS A 67 11.06 -7.83 -15.82
N ILE A 68 11.30 -8.89 -15.04
CA ILE A 68 11.63 -8.78 -13.60
C ILE A 68 12.92 -7.98 -13.42
N ASP A 69 13.93 -8.26 -14.25
CA ASP A 69 15.19 -7.54 -14.24
C ASP A 69 14.98 -6.03 -14.49
N ASP A 70 14.28 -5.71 -15.58
CA ASP A 70 14.06 -4.33 -16.03
C ASP A 70 13.18 -3.50 -15.08
N GLU A 71 12.15 -4.12 -14.48
CA GLU A 71 11.14 -3.40 -13.70
C GLU A 71 11.35 -3.45 -12.18
N LEU A 72 11.84 -4.57 -11.64
CA LEU A 72 11.89 -4.81 -10.20
C LEU A 72 13.31 -4.78 -9.62
N VAL A 73 14.28 -5.33 -10.36
CA VAL A 73 15.68 -5.33 -9.91
C VAL A 73 16.28 -3.97 -10.22
N ASN A 74 16.41 -3.59 -11.48
CA ASN A 74 16.78 -2.25 -11.96
C ASN A 74 17.69 -1.39 -11.04
N TYR A 75 18.87 -1.93 -10.70
CA TYR A 75 19.97 -1.20 -10.05
C TYR A 75 21.33 -1.67 -10.63
N GLU A 76 22.37 -0.86 -10.43
CA GLU A 76 23.73 -1.18 -10.89
C GLU A 76 24.28 -2.40 -10.14
N ARG A 77 24.44 -3.51 -10.87
CA ARG A 77 24.86 -4.80 -10.32
C ARG A 77 25.70 -5.58 -11.34
N GLU A 78 26.39 -6.61 -10.85
CA GLU A 78 27.20 -7.49 -11.68
C GLU A 78 26.39 -8.69 -12.21
N ASP A 79 25.38 -9.19 -11.46
CA ASP A 79 24.62 -10.36 -11.85
C ASP A 79 23.17 -10.38 -11.31
N PHE A 80 22.27 -11.09 -12.02
CA PHE A 80 20.95 -11.48 -11.54
C PHE A 80 20.75 -12.99 -11.70
N ILE A 81 20.73 -13.68 -10.57
CA ILE A 81 20.61 -15.12 -10.50
C ILE A 81 19.17 -15.45 -10.11
N VAL A 82 18.41 -16.04 -11.03
CA VAL A 82 17.03 -16.47 -10.78
C VAL A 82 16.90 -17.98 -10.88
N SER A 83 16.30 -18.59 -9.85
CA SER A 83 15.87 -19.99 -9.87
C SER A 83 14.36 -20.04 -10.13
N VAL A 84 13.94 -20.82 -11.12
CA VAL A 84 12.53 -20.98 -11.49
C VAL A 84 12.07 -22.39 -11.14
N TYR A 85 10.99 -22.48 -10.38
CA TYR A 85 10.37 -23.74 -9.94
C TYR A 85 8.93 -23.82 -10.43
N LEU A 86 8.52 -24.99 -10.91
CA LEU A 86 7.10 -25.31 -11.07
C LEU A 86 6.60 -25.90 -9.75
N GLY A 87 5.68 -25.20 -9.09
CA GLY A 87 5.12 -25.58 -7.78
C GLY A 87 3.62 -25.83 -7.85
N GLU A 88 3.14 -26.70 -6.98
CA GLU A 88 1.71 -26.89 -6.70
C GLU A 88 1.44 -26.33 -5.30
N GLU A 89 0.38 -25.53 -5.14
CA GLU A 89 -0.05 -25.08 -3.82
C GLU A 89 -0.68 -26.26 -3.07
N VAL A 90 0.03 -26.79 -2.09
CA VAL A 90 -0.41 -27.94 -1.28
C VAL A 90 -1.31 -27.55 -0.10
N GLY A 91 -1.35 -26.27 0.24
CA GLY A 91 -2.17 -25.72 1.31
C GLY A 91 -1.74 -24.33 1.75
N TYR A 92 -2.68 -23.60 2.35
CA TYR A 92 -2.47 -22.26 2.89
C TYR A 92 -2.68 -22.25 4.40
N TYR A 93 -1.66 -21.78 5.13
CA TYR A 93 -1.66 -21.74 6.59
C TYR A 93 -1.54 -20.30 7.06
N SER A 94 -2.42 -19.90 7.96
CA SER A 94 -2.41 -18.60 8.61
C SER A 94 -2.94 -18.74 10.03
N ASP A 95 -2.28 -18.07 10.97
CA ASP A 95 -2.68 -18.06 12.39
C ASP A 95 -4.02 -17.32 12.61
N VAL A 96 -4.49 -16.59 11.59
CA VAL A 96 -5.71 -15.78 11.62
C VAL A 96 -6.88 -16.46 10.89
N ILE A 97 -6.62 -17.59 10.22
CA ILE A 97 -7.61 -18.35 9.45
C ILE A 97 -7.92 -19.65 10.20
N GLY A 98 -9.19 -19.82 10.57
CA GLY A 98 -9.69 -20.99 11.29
C GLY A 98 -9.61 -22.27 10.45
N GLU A 99 -9.61 -23.43 11.11
CA GLU A 99 -9.44 -24.74 10.47
C GLU A 99 -10.50 -25.08 9.42
N GLU A 100 -11.72 -24.54 9.55
CA GLU A 100 -12.81 -24.76 8.59
C GLU A 100 -12.51 -24.15 7.20
N GLU A 101 -11.79 -23.02 7.15
CA GLU A 101 -11.35 -22.36 5.91
C GLU A 101 -10.09 -23.03 5.29
N ARG A 102 -9.51 -24.06 5.93
CA ARG A 102 -8.29 -24.78 5.48
C ARG A 102 -8.56 -26.01 4.61
N SER A 103 -9.82 -26.45 4.50
CA SER A 103 -10.17 -27.70 3.80
C SER A 103 -10.19 -27.54 2.26
N TYR A 104 -9.02 -27.26 1.67
CA TYR A 104 -8.82 -27.20 0.22
C TYR A 104 -8.78 -28.62 -0.40
N GLN A 105 -9.65 -28.87 -1.38
CA GLN A 105 -9.54 -29.99 -2.32
C GLN A 105 -8.92 -29.49 -3.65
N LYS A 106 -8.23 -30.40 -4.36
CA LYS A 106 -7.44 -30.14 -5.58
C LYS A 106 -8.07 -29.12 -6.52
N ALA A 107 -7.29 -28.08 -6.83
CA ALA A 107 -7.71 -26.93 -7.61
C ALA A 107 -8.08 -27.29 -9.07
N THR A 108 -9.34 -27.06 -9.41
CA THR A 108 -9.84 -26.82 -10.77
C THR A 108 -9.71 -25.34 -11.15
N ARG A 109 -9.91 -24.98 -12.42
CA ARG A 109 -9.81 -23.58 -12.90
C ARG A 109 -10.79 -22.61 -12.19
N GLY A 110 -11.85 -23.11 -11.54
CA GLY A 110 -12.73 -22.30 -10.69
C GLY A 110 -12.10 -21.90 -9.35
N ASP A 111 -11.20 -22.74 -8.82
CA ASP A 111 -10.58 -22.56 -7.50
C ASP A 111 -9.47 -21.49 -7.52
N LEU A 112 -8.88 -21.20 -8.68
CA LEU A 112 -7.92 -20.10 -8.86
C LEU A 112 -8.55 -18.73 -8.54
N ASN A 113 -9.82 -18.51 -8.90
CA ASN A 113 -10.53 -17.28 -8.58
C ASN A 113 -10.88 -17.19 -7.09
N GLU A 114 -11.17 -18.32 -6.44
CA GLU A 114 -11.37 -18.35 -4.99
C GLU A 114 -10.08 -18.08 -4.22
N ILE A 115 -8.95 -18.67 -4.64
CA ILE A 115 -7.63 -18.40 -4.05
C ILE A 115 -7.25 -16.93 -4.26
N HIS A 116 -7.48 -16.35 -5.44
CA HIS A 116 -7.30 -14.92 -5.68
C HIS A 116 -8.11 -14.08 -4.70
N LYS A 117 -9.37 -14.47 -4.46
CA LYS A 117 -10.28 -13.80 -3.52
C LYS A 117 -9.80 -13.95 -2.08
N THR A 118 -9.31 -15.12 -1.68
CA THR A 118 -8.79 -15.40 -0.33
C THR A 118 -7.49 -14.64 -0.06
N ILE A 119 -6.53 -14.67 -0.98
CA ILE A 119 -5.27 -13.92 -0.86
C ILE A 119 -5.55 -12.42 -0.83
N SER A 120 -6.37 -11.90 -1.75
CA SER A 120 -6.76 -10.49 -1.75
C SER A 120 -7.48 -10.10 -0.46
N LYS A 121 -8.29 -11.00 0.11
CA LYS A 121 -8.95 -10.80 1.41
C LYS A 121 -7.94 -10.76 2.56
N VAL A 122 -6.91 -11.60 2.57
CA VAL A 122 -5.86 -11.58 3.61
C VAL A 122 -4.97 -10.35 3.47
N ILE A 123 -4.52 -10.02 2.26
CA ILE A 123 -3.74 -8.81 1.98
C ILE A 123 -4.55 -7.57 2.36
N GLY A 124 -5.82 -7.52 1.96
CA GLY A 124 -6.74 -6.46 2.35
C GLY A 124 -6.88 -6.34 3.86
N ARG A 125 -7.00 -7.46 4.58
CA ARG A 125 -7.03 -7.47 6.07
C ARG A 125 -5.72 -6.97 6.68
N GLN A 126 -4.56 -7.37 6.16
CA GLN A 126 -3.27 -6.86 6.64
C GLN A 126 -3.11 -5.36 6.38
N GLN A 127 -3.49 -4.88 5.19
CA GLN A 127 -3.48 -3.46 4.89
C GLN A 127 -4.45 -2.67 5.77
N ALA A 128 -5.65 -3.19 5.99
CA ALA A 128 -6.63 -2.59 6.90
C ALA A 128 -6.11 -2.54 8.35
N ALA A 129 -5.48 -3.61 8.83
CA ALA A 129 -4.85 -3.63 10.15
C ALA A 129 -3.73 -2.60 10.27
N LYS A 130 -2.87 -2.47 9.25
CA LYS A 130 -1.84 -1.43 9.19
C LYS A 130 -2.44 -0.02 9.11
N GLY A 131 -3.55 0.18 8.39
CA GLY A 131 -4.30 1.43 8.35
C GLY A 131 -4.75 1.87 9.74
N LYS A 132 -5.44 0.98 10.46
CA LYS A 132 -5.88 1.22 11.85
C LYS A 132 -4.73 1.54 12.79
N LEU A 133 -3.62 0.82 12.68
CA LEU A 133 -2.42 1.12 13.49
C LEU A 133 -1.81 2.48 13.14
N THR A 134 -1.88 2.90 11.88
CA THR A 134 -1.43 4.21 11.44
C THR A 134 -2.32 5.32 12.02
N GLU A 135 -3.64 5.15 11.97
CA GLU A 135 -4.62 6.07 12.59
C GLU A 135 -4.35 6.25 14.09
N HIS A 136 -4.14 5.16 14.83
CA HIS A 136 -3.77 5.23 16.25
C HIS A 136 -2.45 5.97 16.50
N ALA A 137 -1.43 5.73 15.67
CA ALA A 137 -0.15 6.44 15.77
C ALA A 137 -0.31 7.95 15.53
N ILE A 138 -1.20 8.33 14.60
CA ILE A 138 -1.53 9.72 14.29
C ILE A 138 -2.25 10.40 15.47
N CYS A 139 -3.24 9.74 16.08
CA CYS A 139 -3.88 10.28 17.29
C CYS A 139 -2.85 10.55 18.39
N SER A 140 -2.01 9.55 18.69
CA SER A 140 -0.96 9.71 19.71
C SER A 140 0.03 10.84 19.38
N TYR A 141 0.33 11.04 18.10
CA TYR A 141 1.19 12.14 17.66
C TYR A 141 0.58 13.51 17.97
N PHE A 142 -0.69 13.74 17.61
CA PHE A 142 -1.35 15.01 17.86
C PHE A 142 -1.69 15.24 19.34
N GLU A 143 -1.99 14.18 20.10
CA GLU A 143 -2.14 14.26 21.56
C GLU A 143 -0.85 14.75 22.24
N LYS A 144 0.32 14.27 21.79
CA LYS A 144 1.63 14.77 22.26
C LYS A 144 1.86 16.25 21.94
N LEU A 145 1.18 16.77 20.91
CA LEU A 145 1.18 18.20 20.54
C LEU A 145 0.07 19.01 21.25
N GLY A 146 -0.72 18.38 22.13
CA GLY A 146 -1.74 19.06 22.92
C GLY A 146 -3.15 19.08 22.32
N PHE A 147 -3.40 18.30 21.26
CA PHE A 147 -4.73 18.17 20.66
C PHE A 147 -5.54 17.05 21.33
N GLN A 148 -6.86 17.17 21.32
CA GLN A 148 -7.76 16.04 21.52
C GLN A 148 -7.96 15.36 20.16
N SER A 149 -7.56 14.09 20.04
CA SER A 149 -7.55 13.39 18.76
C SER A 149 -8.42 12.13 18.79
N GLU A 150 -9.20 11.92 17.74
CA GLU A 150 -10.06 10.75 17.58
C GLU A 150 -10.05 10.25 16.13
N ILE A 151 -10.25 8.93 15.97
CA ILE A 151 -10.46 8.33 14.65
C ILE A 151 -11.81 8.83 14.14
N ALA A 152 -11.86 9.25 12.88
CA ALA A 152 -13.06 9.85 12.31
C ALA A 152 -14.23 8.85 12.26
N ASP A 153 -15.43 9.34 12.57
CA ASP A 153 -16.66 8.56 12.46
C ASP A 153 -17.07 8.33 11.00
N SER A 154 -17.93 7.33 10.77
CA SER A 154 -18.40 6.92 9.43
C SER A 154 -19.09 8.03 8.61
N HIS A 155 -19.53 9.12 9.24
CA HIS A 155 -20.06 10.31 8.55
C HIS A 155 -18.97 11.13 7.84
N LEU A 156 -17.72 11.04 8.29
CA LEU A 156 -16.56 11.74 7.72
C LEU A 156 -15.79 10.89 6.70
N ASP A 157 -16.10 9.59 6.58
CA ASP A 157 -15.55 8.69 5.55
C ASP A 157 -15.75 9.24 4.13
N ALA A 158 -16.92 9.84 3.87
CA ALA A 158 -17.24 10.45 2.58
C ALA A 158 -16.30 11.62 2.23
N ALA A 159 -15.71 12.26 3.24
CA ALA A 159 -14.78 13.35 3.08
C ALA A 159 -13.32 12.91 3.00
N LYS A 160 -13.03 11.60 3.14
CA LYS A 160 -11.66 11.08 3.24
C LYS A 160 -10.91 11.78 4.38
N VAL A 161 -11.43 11.58 5.59
CA VAL A 161 -10.79 12.00 6.83
C VAL A 161 -10.66 10.73 7.66
N ASP A 162 -9.44 10.38 8.04
CA ASP A 162 -9.16 9.20 8.86
C ASP A 162 -9.12 9.58 10.36
N VAL A 163 -8.64 10.79 10.67
CA VAL A 163 -8.48 11.29 12.05
C VAL A 163 -8.91 12.75 12.13
N VAL A 164 -9.53 13.13 13.25
CA VAL A 164 -9.81 14.52 13.60
C VAL A 164 -9.01 14.87 14.86
N ALA A 165 -8.23 15.94 14.80
CA ALA A 165 -7.49 16.45 15.96
C ALA A 165 -7.90 17.89 16.25
N THR A 166 -8.34 18.16 17.47
CA THR A 166 -9.03 19.38 17.85
C THR A 166 -8.34 20.05 19.02
N SER A 167 -8.14 21.36 18.92
CA SER A 167 -7.74 22.23 20.02
C SER A 167 -8.81 23.29 20.27
N THR A 168 -8.52 24.26 21.15
CA THR A 168 -9.40 25.42 21.38
C THR A 168 -9.48 26.35 20.17
N GLU A 169 -8.41 26.43 19.37
CA GLU A 169 -8.26 27.41 18.29
C GLU A 169 -8.46 26.80 16.90
N GLU A 170 -8.15 25.50 16.75
CA GLU A 170 -8.10 24.84 15.44
C GLU A 170 -8.67 23.42 15.44
N VAL A 171 -9.10 23.00 14.26
CA VAL A 171 -9.52 21.63 13.95
C VAL A 171 -8.72 21.14 12.75
N LEU A 172 -8.04 20.02 12.94
CA LEU A 172 -7.25 19.33 11.94
C LEU A 172 -8.04 18.15 11.42
N TYR A 173 -8.37 18.17 10.12
CA TYR A 173 -8.94 17.02 9.42
C TYR A 173 -7.82 16.29 8.70
N VAL A 174 -7.50 15.09 9.16
CA VAL A 174 -6.30 14.36 8.78
C VAL A 174 -6.65 13.21 7.84
N GLN A 175 -6.03 13.19 6.65
CA GLN A 175 -6.00 12.02 5.78
C GLN A 175 -4.59 11.42 5.78
N SER A 176 -4.51 10.12 6.04
CA SER A 176 -3.28 9.33 5.95
C SER A 176 -3.23 8.51 4.66
N LYS A 177 -2.04 8.36 4.10
CA LYS A 177 -1.77 7.48 2.96
C LYS A 177 -0.49 6.72 3.23
N ALA A 178 -0.56 5.39 3.16
CA ALA A 178 0.56 4.51 3.50
C ALA A 178 1.80 4.65 2.57
N GLY A 179 1.68 5.34 1.42
CA GLY A 179 2.71 5.45 0.39
C GLY A 179 2.78 6.85 -0.22
N VAL A 180 2.97 6.90 -1.54
CA VAL A 180 3.00 8.15 -2.32
C VAL A 180 1.58 8.70 -2.47
N ILE A 181 1.42 10.01 -2.32
CA ILE A 181 0.16 10.70 -2.63
C ILE A 181 0.31 11.57 -3.89
N SER A 182 -0.72 11.62 -4.74
CA SER A 182 -0.71 12.46 -5.95
C SER A 182 -1.30 13.84 -5.70
N SER A 183 -0.93 14.83 -6.53
CA SER A 183 -1.48 16.20 -6.44
C SER A 183 -3.00 16.25 -6.62
N SER A 184 -3.56 15.34 -7.43
CA SER A 184 -5.02 15.24 -7.62
C SER A 184 -5.71 14.69 -6.37
N GLU A 185 -5.09 13.76 -5.66
CA GLU A 185 -5.62 13.22 -4.41
C GLU A 185 -5.55 14.24 -3.28
N ILE A 186 -4.43 14.97 -3.16
CA ILE A 186 -4.30 16.10 -2.21
C ILE A 186 -5.45 17.10 -2.43
N ARG A 187 -5.68 17.52 -3.68
CA ARG A 187 -6.75 18.47 -3.99
C ARG A 187 -8.14 17.97 -3.60
N LYS A 188 -8.42 16.67 -3.77
CA LYS A 188 -9.70 16.08 -3.35
C LYS A 188 -9.88 16.16 -1.84
N VAL A 189 -8.85 15.83 -1.06
CA VAL A 189 -8.89 15.92 0.41
C VAL A 189 -9.16 17.37 0.83
N VAL A 190 -8.39 18.32 0.32
CA VAL A 190 -8.56 19.75 0.64
C VAL A 190 -9.97 20.23 0.28
N SER A 191 -10.48 19.87 -0.90
CA SER A 191 -11.84 20.23 -1.33
C SER A 191 -12.94 19.58 -0.49
N SER A 192 -12.71 18.39 0.06
CA SER A 192 -13.65 17.75 0.97
C SER A 192 -13.67 18.44 2.33
N VAL A 193 -12.48 18.73 2.88
CA VAL A 193 -12.33 19.45 4.15
C VAL A 193 -12.94 20.85 4.06
N SER A 194 -12.78 21.55 2.93
CA SER A 194 -13.37 22.89 2.75
C SER A 194 -14.89 22.90 2.79
N LYS A 195 -15.55 21.79 2.44
CA LYS A 195 -17.01 21.67 2.54
C LYS A 195 -17.46 21.42 3.97
N ILE A 196 -16.64 20.74 4.76
CA ILE A 196 -16.92 20.50 6.18
C ILE A 196 -16.66 21.78 6.99
N SER A 197 -15.64 22.56 6.61
CA SER A 197 -15.22 23.77 7.33
C SER A 197 -16.28 24.86 7.36
N GLU A 198 -17.24 24.88 6.42
CA GLU A 198 -18.36 25.84 6.42
C GLU A 198 -19.19 25.82 7.72
N SER A 199 -19.04 24.77 8.54
CA SER A 199 -19.75 24.59 9.81
C SER A 199 -18.93 24.90 11.07
N SER A 200 -17.67 25.37 10.94
CA SER A 200 -16.76 25.54 12.08
C SER A 200 -16.40 27.00 12.38
N ASP A 201 -16.48 27.38 13.66
CA ASP A 201 -15.99 28.68 14.17
C ASP A 201 -14.47 28.70 14.45
N ARG A 202 -13.78 27.57 14.23
CA ARG A 202 -12.34 27.40 14.48
C ARG A 202 -11.54 27.47 13.19
N VAL A 203 -10.23 27.68 13.31
CA VAL A 203 -9.32 27.56 12.16
C VAL A 203 -9.32 26.11 11.69
N VAL A 204 -9.60 25.88 10.40
CA VAL A 204 -9.65 24.53 9.83
C VAL A 204 -8.43 24.27 8.97
N SER A 205 -7.78 23.14 9.23
CA SER A 205 -6.62 22.67 8.48
C SER A 205 -6.89 21.29 7.88
N ALA A 206 -6.68 21.14 6.57
CA ALA A 206 -6.56 19.85 5.91
C ALA A 206 -5.13 19.33 6.07
N VAL A 207 -4.96 18.27 6.84
CA VAL A 207 -3.67 17.65 7.09
C VAL A 207 -3.52 16.39 6.26
N ILE A 208 -2.46 16.31 5.47
CA ILE A 208 -2.15 15.12 4.67
C ILE A 208 -0.89 14.48 5.23
N ILE A 209 -0.99 13.18 5.53
CA ILE A 209 0.12 12.36 5.99
C ILE A 209 0.47 11.32 4.93
N ALA A 210 1.70 11.35 4.41
CA ALA A 210 2.15 10.42 3.37
C ALA A 210 3.63 10.06 3.55
N ARG A 211 4.08 8.96 2.93
CA ARG A 211 5.53 8.65 2.88
C ARG A 211 6.28 9.59 1.94
N GLU A 212 5.62 9.98 0.85
CA GLU A 212 6.21 10.80 -0.20
C GLU A 212 5.15 11.73 -0.78
N PHE A 213 5.57 12.97 -1.02
CA PHE A 213 4.77 14.02 -1.64
C PHE A 213 5.36 14.37 -3.00
N PRO A 214 4.53 14.86 -3.94
CA PRO A 214 5.02 15.41 -5.20
C PRO A 214 6.07 16.51 -4.96
N MET A 215 7.09 16.59 -5.81
CA MET A 215 8.17 17.57 -5.68
C MET A 215 7.66 19.02 -5.58
N ASP A 216 6.53 19.33 -6.24
CA ASP A 216 5.92 20.65 -6.28
C ASP A 216 4.80 20.86 -5.24
N ALA A 217 4.60 19.91 -4.31
CA ALA A 217 3.50 19.95 -3.34
C ALA A 217 3.48 21.24 -2.53
N GLU A 218 4.62 21.66 -1.98
CA GLU A 218 4.71 22.88 -1.17
C GLU A 218 4.46 24.15 -2.00
N ILE A 219 4.87 24.16 -3.27
CA ILE A 219 4.60 25.27 -4.19
C ILE A 219 3.09 25.38 -4.43
N ARG A 220 2.42 24.23 -4.64
CA ARG A 220 0.97 24.16 -4.87
C ARG A 220 0.14 24.40 -3.61
N ARG A 221 0.70 24.20 -2.41
CA ARG A 221 0.02 24.38 -1.13
C ARG A 221 -0.68 25.74 -1.05
N ARG A 222 0.04 26.81 -1.37
CA ARG A 222 -0.51 28.19 -1.35
C ARG A 222 -1.68 28.36 -2.31
N SER A 223 -1.61 27.75 -3.49
CA SER A 223 -2.70 27.79 -4.46
C SER A 223 -3.93 27.05 -3.95
N LEU A 224 -3.74 25.91 -3.28
CA LEU A 224 -4.83 25.16 -2.66
C LEU A 224 -5.48 25.94 -1.51
N GLU A 225 -4.68 26.54 -0.63
CA GLU A 225 -5.17 27.35 0.49
C GLU A 225 -5.98 28.54 0.00
N SER A 226 -5.47 29.26 -1.02
CA SER A 226 -6.18 30.38 -1.62
C SER A 226 -7.45 29.95 -2.38
N GLU A 227 -7.46 28.77 -2.97
CA GLU A 227 -8.61 28.27 -3.74
C GLU A 227 -9.74 27.81 -2.81
N PHE A 228 -9.40 27.07 -1.76
CA PHE A 228 -10.38 26.37 -0.92
C PHE A 228 -10.63 27.04 0.43
N GLY A 229 -9.87 28.07 0.80
CA GLY A 229 -10.08 28.83 2.02
C GLY A 229 -9.81 28.05 3.31
N VAL A 230 -9.06 26.95 3.25
CA VAL A 230 -8.63 26.15 4.39
C VAL A 230 -7.11 26.06 4.42
N ASN A 231 -6.53 25.95 5.62
CA ASN A 231 -5.09 25.73 5.75
C ASN A 231 -4.73 24.32 5.26
N VAL A 232 -3.53 24.15 4.72
CA VAL A 232 -3.06 22.84 4.27
C VAL A 232 -1.74 22.52 4.97
N MET A 233 -1.63 21.31 5.52
CA MET A 233 -0.41 20.84 6.18
C MET A 233 0.04 19.52 5.57
N TYR A 234 1.34 19.39 5.33
CA TYR A 234 1.97 18.15 4.90
C TYR A 234 2.85 17.62 6.01
N ILE A 235 2.60 16.38 6.44
CA ILE A 235 3.42 15.69 7.43
C ILE A 235 3.91 14.39 6.78
N GLN A 236 5.21 14.15 6.84
CA GLN A 236 5.72 12.87 6.36
C GLN A 236 5.47 11.78 7.40
N LEU A 237 5.06 10.60 6.95
CA LEU A 237 4.73 9.47 7.83
C LEU A 237 5.89 9.12 8.78
N TYR A 238 7.14 9.30 8.35
CA TYR A 238 8.30 9.07 9.22
C TYR A 238 8.27 9.94 10.49
N GLN A 239 7.72 11.16 10.43
CA GLN A 239 7.65 12.07 11.58
C GLN A 239 6.70 11.52 12.65
N ILE A 240 5.57 10.94 12.22
CA ILE A 240 4.62 10.24 13.09
C ILE A 240 5.31 9.03 13.75
N LEU A 241 5.99 8.20 12.96
CA LEU A 241 6.67 7.00 13.44
C LEU A 241 7.92 7.31 14.30
N ALA A 242 8.54 8.47 14.11
CA ALA A 242 9.63 8.95 14.94
C ALA A 242 9.13 9.29 16.35
N ALA A 243 7.98 9.95 16.44
CA ALA A 243 7.35 10.37 17.69
C ALA A 243 6.67 9.22 18.46
N SER A 244 6.30 8.12 17.80
CA SER A 244 5.62 6.97 18.41
C SER A 244 6.34 5.65 18.05
N PRO A 245 7.52 5.38 18.66
CA PRO A 245 8.38 4.24 18.32
C PRO A 245 7.72 2.86 18.42
N GLU A 246 6.73 2.72 19.30
CA GLU A 246 5.93 1.51 19.50
C GLU A 246 5.22 1.04 18.22
N TYR A 247 4.89 1.95 17.29
CA TYR A 247 4.26 1.62 16.01
C TYR A 247 5.26 1.35 14.89
N ARG A 248 6.54 1.70 15.06
CA ARG A 248 7.57 1.62 14.01
C ARG A 248 7.80 0.19 13.50
N ARG A 249 7.84 -0.79 14.42
CA ARG A 249 8.03 -2.21 14.09
C ARG A 249 6.85 -2.82 13.32
N ALA A 250 5.62 -2.39 13.60
CA ALA A 250 4.42 -2.92 12.96
C ALA A 250 4.12 -2.26 11.59
N LEU A 251 4.53 -1.02 11.42
CA LEU A 251 4.26 -0.21 10.23
C LEU A 251 5.42 -0.15 9.22
N GLY A 252 6.52 -0.88 9.48
CA GLY A 252 7.66 -1.00 8.58
C GLY A 252 8.44 0.30 8.47
N GLY A 253 8.95 0.76 9.61
CA GLY A 253 10.16 1.57 9.66
C GLY A 253 11.41 0.69 9.63
#